data_AF-A0A0B1TGS5-F1
#
_entry.id   AF-A0A0B1TGS5-F1
#
_cell.length_a   1.000
_cell.length_b   1.000
_cell.length_c   1.000
_cell.angle_alpha   90.00
_cell.angle_beta   90.00
_cell.angle_gamma   90.00
#
_symmetry.space_group_name_H-M   'P 1'
#
loop_
_entity.id
_entity.type
_entity.pdbx_description
1 polymer ?
#
loop_
_entity_poly.entity_id
_entity_poly.type
_entity_poly.pdbx_seq_one_letter_code
_entity_poly.pdbx_strand_id
1 'polypeptide(L)' 'MLCLRVLVPMAILSWLFCNEDPNAFRWKNPAMPKQYPYDFYRAFPYDDPRRFPIKNYSFELVE' A
#
# COMPACT_ATOMS: atom_id res chain seq x y z
N MET A 1 17.76 21.13 -26.86
CA MET A 1 16.62 21.82 -26.19
C MET A 1 15.31 21.03 -26.20
N LEU A 2 15.01 20.22 -27.23
CA LEU A 2 13.76 19.44 -27.29
C LEU A 2 13.60 18.44 -26.12
N CYS A 3 14.67 17.72 -25.76
CA CYS A 3 14.60 16.65 -24.76
C CYS A 3 14.29 17.16 -23.34
N LEU A 4 14.78 18.33 -22.95
CA LEU A 4 14.50 18.92 -21.63
C LEU A 4 13.01 19.20 -21.42
N ARG A 5 12.30 19.60 -22.49
CA ARG A 5 10.84 19.86 -22.42
C ARG A 5 10.01 18.59 -22.20
N VAL A 6 10.60 17.42 -22.45
CA VAL A 6 9.93 16.13 -22.27
C VAL A 6 10.39 15.48 -20.97
N LEU A 7 11.71 15.44 -20.74
CA LEU A 7 12.30 14.78 -19.58
C LEU A 7 11.98 15.51 -18.27
N VAL A 8 11.95 16.85 -18.25
CA VAL A 8 11.67 17.60 -17.02
C VAL A 8 10.23 17.38 -16.54
N PRO A 9 9.17 17.51 -17.38
CA PRO A 9 7.82 17.17 -16.94
C PRO A 9 7.66 15.70 -16.56
N MET A 10 8.27 14.78 -17.31
CA MET A 10 8.21 13.35 -17.00
C MET A 10 8.84 13.03 -15.64
N ALA A 11 10.00 13.63 -15.33
CA ALA A 11 10.65 13.46 -14.03
C ALA A 11 9.79 14.01 -12.89
N ILE A 12 9.22 15.21 -13.05
CA ILE A 12 8.34 15.83 -12.04
C ILE A 12 7.11 14.95 -11.79
N LEU A 13 6.43 14.52 -12.85
CA LEU A 13 5.25 13.64 -12.74
C LEU A 13 5.63 12.29 -12.12
N SER A 14 6.74 11.67 -12.53
CA SER A 14 7.21 10.43 -11.92
C SER A 14 7.49 10.59 -10.43
N TRP A 15 8.09 11.69 -10.01
CA TRP A 15 8.34 11.95 -8.59
C TRP A 15 7.04 12.12 -7.81
N LEU A 16 6.09 12.89 -8.33
CA LEU A 16 4.77 13.07 -7.70
C LEU A 16 4.00 11.76 -7.55
N PHE A 17 4.04 10.88 -8.56
CA PHE A 17 3.30 9.62 -8.52
C PHE A 17 4.02 8.49 -7.80
N CYS A 18 5.36 8.44 -7.84
CA CYS A 18 6.15 7.37 -7.24
C CYS A 18 6.56 7.64 -5.79
N ASN A 19 6.36 8.84 -5.24
CA ASN A 19 6.69 9.17 -3.85
C ASN A 19 6.07 8.16 -2.86
N GLU A 20 6.90 7.50 -2.05
CA GLU A 20 6.48 6.46 -1.11
C GLU A 20 5.81 7.01 0.15
N ASP A 21 5.80 8.34 0.33
CA ASP A 21 5.18 8.98 1.49
C ASP A 21 3.67 8.63 1.58
N PRO A 22 3.20 8.10 2.73
CA PRO A 22 1.82 7.69 2.89
C PRO A 22 0.81 8.83 2.84
N ASN A 23 1.26 10.08 3.06
CA ASN A 23 0.42 11.28 3.04
C ASN A 23 0.50 12.04 1.70
N ALA A 24 1.19 11.51 0.70
CA ALA A 24 1.23 12.11 -0.63
C ALA A 24 -0.17 12.13 -1.28
N PHE A 25 -0.46 13.16 -2.09
CA PHE A 25 -1.69 13.25 -2.88
C PHE A 25 -1.79 12.09 -3.87
N ARG A 26 -2.46 11.02 -3.44
CA ARG A 26 -2.67 9.80 -4.22
C ARG A 26 -4.13 9.43 -4.21
N TRP A 27 -4.56 8.84 -5.32
CA TRP A 27 -5.88 8.23 -5.45
C TRP A 27 -6.09 7.08 -4.45
N LYS A 28 -5.01 6.38 -4.06
CA LYS A 28 -5.04 5.25 -3.12
C LYS A 28 -4.37 5.67 -1.82
N ASN A 29 -5.08 5.51 -0.70
CA ASN A 29 -4.54 5.73 0.64
C ASN A 29 -3.73 4.49 1.08
N PRO A 30 -2.39 4.60 1.25
CA PRO A 30 -1.56 3.50 1.75
C PRO A 30 -1.53 3.41 3.28
N ALA A 31 -2.09 4.41 4.00
CA ALA A 31 -1.96 4.52 5.45
C ALA A 31 -2.56 3.33 6.22
N MET A 32 -3.52 2.61 5.63
CA MET A 32 -4.02 1.39 6.23
C MET A 32 -4.39 0.34 5.18
N PRO A 33 -3.64 -0.77 5.08
CA PRO A 33 -4.05 -1.92 4.30
C PRO A 33 -5.40 -2.44 4.80
N LYS A 34 -6.28 -2.82 3.88
CA LYS A 34 -7.56 -3.43 4.23
C LYS A 34 -7.31 -4.70 5.04
N GLN A 35 -7.81 -4.71 6.27
CA GLN A 35 -7.74 -5.88 7.14
C GLN A 35 -8.89 -6.84 6.83
N TYR A 36 -8.56 -8.13 6.81
CA TYR A 36 -9.53 -9.21 6.66
C TYR A 36 -9.60 -10.01 7.96
N PRO A 37 -10.77 -10.62 8.26
CA PRO A 37 -10.92 -11.41 9.47
C PRO A 37 -10.10 -12.70 9.46
N TYR A 38 -9.64 -13.18 8.29
CA TYR A 38 -8.77 -14.36 8.18
C TYR A 38 -7.71 -14.16 7.09
N ASP A 39 -6.63 -14.93 7.16
CA ASP A 39 -5.55 -14.90 6.16
C ASP A 39 -5.90 -15.76 4.94
N PHE A 40 -6.76 -15.22 4.08
CA PHE A 40 -7.19 -15.88 2.85
C PHE A 40 -6.05 -16.07 1.84
N TYR A 41 -5.06 -15.16 1.83
CA TYR A 41 -3.94 -15.23 0.88
C TYR A 41 -3.06 -16.43 1.16
N ARG A 42 -2.77 -16.70 2.43
CA ARG A 42 -1.96 -17.84 2.83
C ARG A 42 -2.68 -19.17 2.67
N ALA A 43 -3.99 -19.19 2.91
CA ALA A 43 -4.79 -20.40 2.87
C ALA A 43 -5.18 -20.83 1.44
N PHE A 44 -5.29 -19.88 0.52
CA PHE A 44 -5.71 -20.18 -0.85
C PHE A 44 -4.64 -21.00 -1.60
N PRO A 45 -5.03 -22.02 -2.39
CA PRO A 45 -6.40 -22.54 -2.61
C PRO A 45 -6.74 -23.80 -1.80
N TYR A 46 -5.84 -24.30 -0.94
CA TYR A 46 -5.92 -25.67 -0.43
C TYR A 46 -6.09 -25.81 1.08
N ASP A 47 -6.05 -24.71 1.85
CA ASP A 47 -6.09 -24.75 3.31
C ASP A 47 -7.23 -23.90 3.90
N ASP A 48 -7.54 -24.11 5.19
CA ASP A 48 -8.53 -23.32 5.93
C ASP A 48 -7.88 -22.05 6.51
N PRO A 49 -8.37 -20.85 6.18
CA PRO A 49 -7.81 -19.59 6.67
C PRO A 49 -7.95 -19.39 8.20
N ARG A 50 -8.74 -20.21 8.89
CA ARG A 50 -8.84 -20.23 10.37
C ARG A 50 -7.65 -20.87 11.07
N ARG A 51 -6.84 -21.66 10.36
CA ARG A 51 -5.64 -22.31 10.93
C ARG A 51 -4.49 -21.34 11.16
N PHE A 52 -4.54 -20.16 10.53
CA PHE A 52 -3.49 -19.16 10.66
C PHE A 52 -3.90 -18.11 11.69
N PRO A 53 -3.07 -17.85 12.72
CA PRO A 53 -3.34 -16.81 13.69
C PRO A 53 -3.29 -15.44 13.01
N ILE A 54 -4.38 -14.68 13.15
CA ILE A 54 -4.52 -13.34 12.56
C ILE A 54 -3.71 -12.35 13.37
N LYS A 55 -2.77 -11.67 12.70
CA LYS A 55 -1.97 -10.57 13.29
C LYS A 55 -2.50 -9.21 12.85
N ASN A 56 -3.81 -8.99 12.98
CA ASN A 56 -4.38 -7.68 12.70
C ASN A 56 -3.86 -6.67 13.73
N TYR A 57 -3.63 -5.43 13.29
CA TYR A 57 -3.35 -4.30 14.18
C TYR A 57 -4.49 -4.16 15.19
N SER A 58 -4.17 -4.06 16.48
CA SER A 58 -5.08 -3.52 17.50
C SER A 58 -4.91 -2.00 17.53
N PHE A 59 -6.01 -1.26 17.61
CA PHE A 59 -6.00 0.20 17.76
C PHE A 59 -5.89 0.65 19.21
N GLU A 60 -5.65 -0.29 20.12
CA GLU A 60 -5.42 0.02 21.52
C GLU A 60 -4.12 0.82 21.61
N LEU A 61 -4.23 2.03 22.16
CA LEU A 61 -3.07 2.78 22.59
C LEU A 61 -2.35 1.88 23.59
N VAL A 62 -1.08 1.57 23.34
CA VAL A 62 -0.22 0.95 24.34
C VAL A 62 -0.29 1.83 25.59
N GLU A 63 -0.89 1.33 26.66
CA GLU A 63 -0.92 2.01 27.97
C GLU A 63 0.49 2.23 28.52
#